data_AF-V6HDH9-F1
#
_entry.id   AF-V6HDH9-F1
#
_cell.length_a   1.000
_cell.length_b   1.000
_cell.length_c   1.000
_cell.angle_alpha   90.00
_cell.angle_beta   90.00
_cell.angle_gamma   90.00
#
_symmetry.space_group_name_H-M   'P 1'
#
loop_
_entity.id
_entity.type
_entity.pdbx_description
1 polymer ?
#
loop_
_entity_poly.entity_id
_entity_poly.type
_entity_poly.pdbx_seq_one_letter_code
_entity_poly.pdbx_strand_id
1 'polypeptide(L)'
;MSKVFRSLLFLFCLAMPSAVFSTESGDEELWETAMEWAGHPVLREKRIVRNLVSSFYKNEIQETETAIRESIDRHFSKKNLRKSLIPELIRKDLDSIPDIGGMAYEVPELGSGTILKEETDFPETFRSFSYKNGKIKYFFRSRQKPYLQDWENLKLLGSFYAFTEAGALLLCKEKEDAPLQFRDIRELRSYFQERKKRNSSLELFHENGIYLFYFPNQNLFPYYILLISKGLLFVFTIVLIFVYSKRFWTFLKDQNKRSFKAQTIFLRDRQKINAPHDSDENPIS
;
A
#
# COMPACT_ATOMS: atom_id res chain seq x y z
N MET A 1 -22.56 9.37 31.75
CA MET A 1 -21.21 9.59 31.18
C MET A 1 -20.93 11.08 31.08
N SER A 2 -19.76 11.55 31.54
CA SER A 2 -19.39 12.97 31.55
C SER A 2 -19.24 13.54 30.12
N LYS A 3 -19.66 14.80 29.90
CA LYS A 3 -19.47 15.53 28.62
C LYS A 3 -18.00 15.56 28.17
N VAL A 4 -17.08 15.56 29.12
CA VAL A 4 -15.62 15.54 28.87
C VAL A 4 -15.17 14.17 28.33
N PHE A 5 -15.75 13.08 28.86
CA PHE A 5 -15.47 11.73 28.35
C PHE A 5 -15.98 11.57 26.91
N ARG A 6 -17.15 12.14 26.59
CA ARG A 6 -17.65 12.19 25.21
C ARG A 6 -16.74 13.02 24.29
N SER A 7 -16.19 14.12 24.77
CA SER A 7 -15.27 14.98 23.98
C SER A 7 -13.91 14.31 23.74
N LEU A 8 -13.35 13.61 24.74
CA LEU A 8 -12.13 12.81 24.58
C LEU A 8 -12.33 11.64 23.62
N LEU A 9 -13.48 10.97 23.70
CA LEU A 9 -13.84 9.87 22.80
C LEU A 9 -14.05 10.40 21.37
N PHE A 10 -14.64 11.59 21.21
CA PHE A 10 -14.73 12.28 19.92
C PHE A 10 -13.35 12.67 19.35
N LEU A 11 -12.44 13.18 20.18
CA LEU A 11 -11.06 13.49 19.79
C LEU A 11 -10.30 12.22 19.38
N PHE A 12 -10.54 11.11 20.07
CA PHE A 12 -9.97 9.81 19.71
C PHE A 12 -10.52 9.29 18.37
N CYS A 13 -11.82 9.45 18.13
CA CYS A 13 -12.45 9.12 16.84
C CYS A 13 -12.03 10.07 15.70
N LEU A 14 -11.69 11.33 16.00
CA LEU A 14 -11.15 12.29 15.03
C LEU A 14 -9.67 12.03 14.69
N ALA A 15 -8.91 11.44 15.62
CA ALA A 15 -7.53 11.03 15.40
C ALA A 15 -7.41 9.67 14.68
N MET A 16 -8.50 8.89 14.63
CA MET A 16 -8.61 7.74 13.75
C MET A 16 -8.84 8.24 12.31
N PRO A 17 -7.96 7.91 11.35
CA PRO A 17 -8.18 8.33 9.97
C PRO A 17 -9.47 7.68 9.47
N SER A 18 -10.46 8.50 9.12
CA SER A 18 -11.68 8.07 8.45
C SER A 18 -11.43 7.34 7.11
N ALA A 19 -10.20 7.39 6.60
CA ALA A 19 -9.71 6.64 5.44
C ALA A 19 -9.58 5.11 5.68
N VAL A 20 -9.62 4.64 6.93
CA VAL A 20 -9.56 3.19 7.24
C VAL A 20 -10.90 2.49 6.94
N PHE A 21 -12.01 3.23 6.89
CA PHE A 21 -13.36 2.65 6.75
C PHE A 21 -14.01 2.89 5.38
N SER A 22 -13.28 3.46 4.41
CA SER A 22 -13.84 3.78 3.08
C SER A 22 -13.51 2.77 1.98
N THR A 23 -12.85 1.65 2.30
CA THR A 23 -12.57 0.58 1.34
C THR A 23 -13.56 -0.56 1.55
N GLU A 24 -14.31 -0.93 0.51
CA GLU A 24 -15.16 -2.14 0.42
C GLU A 24 -14.30 -3.41 0.43
N SER A 25 -13.48 -3.58 1.46
CA SER A 25 -12.53 -4.68 1.50
C SER A 25 -12.61 -5.48 2.79
N GLY A 26 -12.34 -6.78 2.66
CA GLY A 26 -12.62 -7.78 3.70
C GLY A 26 -11.87 -7.53 5.02
N ASP A 27 -12.34 -8.19 6.08
CA ASP A 27 -11.82 -8.03 7.45
C ASP A 27 -10.29 -8.20 7.55
N GLU A 28 -9.70 -9.05 6.71
CA GLU A 28 -8.25 -9.25 6.61
C GLU A 28 -7.51 -8.02 6.06
N GLU A 29 -8.06 -7.33 5.06
CA GLU A 29 -7.43 -6.13 4.48
C GLU A 29 -7.50 -4.93 5.43
N LEU A 30 -8.55 -4.83 6.23
CA LEU A 30 -8.66 -3.80 7.26
C LEU A 30 -7.60 -3.99 8.35
N TRP A 31 -7.37 -5.24 8.76
CA TRP A 31 -6.33 -5.56 9.74
C TRP A 31 -4.92 -5.32 9.20
N GLU A 32 -4.65 -5.76 7.96
CA GLU A 32 -3.37 -5.47 7.29
C GLU A 32 -3.13 -3.96 7.17
N THR A 33 -4.17 -3.21 6.81
CA THR A 33 -4.08 -1.75 6.70
C THR A 33 -3.81 -1.11 8.06
N ALA A 34 -4.50 -1.52 9.12
CA ALA A 34 -4.26 -1.01 10.47
C ALA A 34 -2.83 -1.32 10.96
N MET A 35 -2.34 -2.54 10.70
CA MET A 35 -0.97 -2.94 11.03
C MET A 35 0.07 -2.14 10.26
N GLU A 36 -0.19 -1.87 8.98
CA GLU A 36 0.69 -1.02 8.18
C GLU A 36 0.75 0.41 8.73
N TRP A 37 -0.39 0.99 9.11
CA TRP A 37 -0.43 2.29 9.80
C TRP A 37 0.29 2.29 11.14
N ALA A 38 0.24 1.19 11.87
CA ALA A 38 1.01 0.99 13.10
C ALA A 38 2.53 0.86 12.84
N GLY A 39 2.93 0.81 11.56
CA GLY A 39 4.33 0.77 11.11
C GLY A 39 4.85 -0.64 10.87
N HIS A 40 3.98 -1.62 10.58
CA HIS A 40 4.40 -3.00 10.32
C HIS A 40 5.34 -3.02 9.10
N PRO A 41 6.63 -3.36 9.30
CA PRO A 41 7.65 -2.99 8.33
C PRO A 41 7.59 -3.91 7.08
N VAL A 42 7.10 -5.14 7.24
CA VAL A 42 6.89 -6.09 6.12
C VAL A 42 5.68 -5.71 5.27
N LEU A 43 4.58 -5.25 5.87
CA LEU A 43 3.36 -4.88 5.13
C LEU A 43 3.59 -3.60 4.33
N ARG A 44 4.29 -2.63 4.94
CA ARG A 44 4.71 -1.41 4.27
C ARG A 44 5.63 -1.70 3.08
N GLU A 45 6.61 -2.57 3.28
CA GLU A 45 7.52 -3.00 2.20
C GLU A 45 6.74 -3.69 1.07
N LYS A 46 5.85 -4.63 1.41
CA LYS A 46 4.95 -5.32 0.47
C LYS A 46 4.14 -4.33 -0.37
N ARG A 47 3.52 -3.31 0.24
CA ARG A 47 2.76 -2.28 -0.50
C ARG A 47 3.66 -1.50 -1.47
N ILE A 48 4.87 -1.13 -1.05
CA ILE A 48 5.83 -0.42 -1.90
C ILE A 48 6.22 -1.30 -3.09
N VAL A 49 6.58 -2.56 -2.86
CA VAL A 49 6.96 -3.50 -3.93
C VAL A 49 5.81 -3.73 -4.90
N ARG A 50 4.59 -3.95 -4.40
CA ARG A 50 3.39 -4.15 -5.24
C ARG A 50 3.11 -2.94 -6.13
N ASN A 51 3.14 -1.74 -5.54
CA ASN A 51 2.91 -0.50 -6.28
C ASN A 51 4.01 -0.26 -7.32
N LEU A 52 5.26 -0.53 -6.99
CA LEU A 52 6.40 -0.36 -7.90
C LEU A 52 6.33 -1.34 -9.06
N VAL A 53 6.09 -2.62 -8.79
CA VAL A 53 5.99 -3.65 -9.84
C VAL A 53 4.80 -3.34 -10.75
N SER A 54 3.66 -2.95 -10.18
CA SER A 54 2.49 -2.59 -10.98
C SER A 54 2.71 -1.33 -11.82
N SER A 55 3.36 -0.30 -11.28
CA SER A 55 3.61 0.93 -12.03
C SER A 55 4.65 0.71 -13.12
N PHE A 56 5.74 0.00 -12.81
CA PHE A 56 6.78 -0.35 -13.77
C PHE A 56 6.20 -1.17 -14.92
N TYR A 57 5.47 -2.24 -14.62
CA TYR A 57 4.91 -3.11 -15.65
C TYR A 57 3.90 -2.37 -16.55
N LYS A 58 3.09 -1.48 -15.98
CA LYS A 58 2.16 -0.67 -16.76
C LYS A 58 2.89 0.27 -17.72
N ASN A 59 3.97 0.90 -17.26
CA ASN A 59 4.79 1.77 -18.10
C ASN A 59 5.50 0.97 -19.20
N GLU A 60 6.09 -0.17 -18.84
CA GLU A 60 6.79 -1.06 -19.79
C GLU A 60 5.85 -1.58 -20.89
N ILE A 61 4.62 -1.96 -20.54
CA ILE A 61 3.58 -2.31 -21.53
C ILE A 61 3.32 -1.13 -22.47
N GLN A 62 3.08 0.06 -21.92
CA GLN A 62 2.75 1.23 -22.73
C GLN A 62 3.88 1.59 -23.70
N GLU A 63 5.11 1.65 -23.21
CA GLU A 63 6.30 1.93 -24.03
C GLU A 63 6.49 0.89 -25.13
N THR A 64 6.36 -0.39 -24.79
CA THR A 64 6.50 -1.51 -25.74
C THR A 64 5.42 -1.45 -26.82
N GLU A 65 4.15 -1.27 -26.43
CA GLU A 65 3.05 -1.18 -27.39
C GLU A 65 3.17 0.05 -28.30
N THR A 66 3.63 1.20 -27.78
CA THR A 66 3.91 2.38 -28.60
C THR A 66 5.03 2.12 -29.60
N ALA A 67 6.14 1.51 -29.16
CA ALA A 67 7.27 1.21 -30.03
C ALA A 67 6.90 0.21 -31.14
N ILE A 68 6.08 -0.80 -30.82
CA ILE A 68 5.55 -1.75 -31.82
C ILE A 68 4.69 -1.00 -32.84
N ARG A 69 3.77 -0.13 -32.39
CA ARG A 69 2.90 0.64 -33.31
C ARG A 69 3.71 1.52 -34.24
N GLU A 70 4.68 2.26 -33.69
CA GLU A 70 5.55 3.14 -34.47
C GLU A 70 6.39 2.38 -35.51
N SER A 71 6.94 1.23 -35.13
CA SER A 71 7.68 0.34 -36.04
C SER A 71 6.81 -0.08 -37.22
N ILE A 72 5.57 -0.52 -36.95
CA ILE A 72 4.61 -0.92 -37.99
C ILE A 72 4.24 0.28 -38.87
N ASP A 73 3.79 1.40 -38.28
CA ASP A 73 3.34 2.57 -39.05
C ASP A 73 4.44 3.16 -39.95
N ARG A 74 5.70 3.13 -39.50
CA ARG A 74 6.86 3.62 -40.26
C ARG A 74 7.07 2.88 -41.59
N HIS A 75 6.80 1.57 -41.62
CA HIS A 75 7.03 0.75 -42.82
C HIS A 75 5.79 0.60 -43.69
N PHE A 76 4.59 0.59 -43.10
CA PHE A 76 3.33 0.54 -43.86
C PHE A 76 2.96 1.85 -44.55
N SER A 77 3.40 3.00 -44.03
CA SER A 77 3.12 4.32 -44.63
C SER A 77 3.99 4.65 -45.85
N LYS A 78 5.07 3.88 -46.10
CA LYS A 78 5.96 4.11 -47.24
C LYS A 78 5.39 3.49 -48.51
N LYS A 79 4.73 4.31 -49.34
CA LYS A 79 4.07 3.94 -50.62
C LYS A 79 4.95 3.18 -51.63
N ASN A 80 6.28 3.20 -51.50
CA ASN A 80 7.23 2.63 -52.48
C ASN A 80 7.94 1.35 -52.01
N LEU A 81 7.61 0.78 -50.86
CA LEU A 81 8.24 -0.47 -50.42
C LEU A 81 7.56 -1.70 -51.03
N ARG A 82 8.36 -2.63 -51.56
CA ARG A 82 7.88 -3.96 -51.94
C ARG A 82 7.29 -4.62 -50.70
N LYS A 83 6.01 -5.02 -50.77
CA LYS A 83 5.27 -5.65 -49.66
C LYS A 83 6.01 -6.86 -49.05
N SER A 84 6.84 -7.55 -49.83
CA SER A 84 7.64 -8.69 -49.38
C SER A 84 8.80 -8.34 -48.44
N LEU A 85 9.30 -7.10 -48.45
CA LEU A 85 10.43 -6.65 -47.60
C LEU A 85 9.98 -6.00 -46.28
N ILE A 86 8.68 -5.67 -46.17
CA ILE A 86 8.10 -5.04 -44.98
C ILE A 86 8.27 -5.92 -43.72
N PRO A 87 8.03 -7.25 -43.77
CA PRO A 87 8.22 -8.13 -42.61
C PRO A 87 9.65 -8.12 -42.06
N GLU A 88 10.67 -8.17 -42.92
CA GLU A 88 12.08 -8.18 -42.51
C GLU A 88 12.52 -6.86 -41.87
N LEU A 89 12.03 -5.74 -42.40
CA LEU A 89 12.32 -4.41 -41.86
C LEU A 89 11.65 -4.19 -40.50
N ILE A 90 10.41 -4.65 -40.34
CA ILE A 90 9.73 -4.64 -39.04
C ILE A 90 10.49 -5.53 -38.06
N ARG A 91 10.93 -6.72 -38.47
CA ARG A 91 11.74 -7.61 -37.60
C ARG A 91 12.99 -6.91 -37.09
N LYS A 92 13.73 -6.22 -37.97
CA LYS A 92 14.93 -5.47 -37.60
C LYS A 92 14.64 -4.34 -36.61
N ASP A 93 13.53 -3.62 -36.78
CA ASP A 93 13.10 -2.58 -35.84
C ASP A 93 12.63 -3.21 -34.50
N LEU A 94 11.95 -4.36 -34.52
CA LEU A 94 11.56 -5.10 -33.32
C LEU A 94 12.75 -5.71 -32.57
N ASP A 95 13.87 -5.97 -33.25
CA ASP A 95 15.14 -6.37 -32.63
C ASP A 95 15.76 -5.25 -31.79
N SER A 96 15.44 -3.99 -32.10
CA SER A 96 15.88 -2.83 -31.32
C SER A 96 15.05 -2.56 -30.06
N ILE A 97 13.85 -3.15 -29.95
CA ILE A 97 13.00 -2.97 -28.76
C ILE A 97 13.54 -3.89 -27.66
N PRO A 98 13.98 -3.34 -26.52
CA PRO A 98 14.47 -4.16 -25.43
C PRO A 98 13.34 -5.07 -24.91
N ASP A 99 13.71 -6.27 -24.48
CA ASP A 99 12.86 -7.20 -23.72
C ASP A 99 11.65 -7.82 -24.45
N ILE A 100 11.48 -7.60 -25.76
CA ILE A 100 10.52 -8.39 -26.58
C ILE A 100 11.11 -9.76 -26.91
N GLY A 101 10.45 -10.83 -26.46
CA GLY A 101 10.81 -12.22 -26.77
C GLY A 101 10.22 -12.74 -28.09
N GLY A 102 9.04 -12.24 -28.47
CA GLY A 102 8.45 -12.56 -29.76
C GLY A 102 7.16 -11.80 -30.05
N MET A 103 6.83 -11.70 -31.33
CA MET A 103 5.65 -11.00 -31.83
C MET A 103 5.03 -11.73 -33.03
N ALA A 104 3.73 -11.97 -32.95
CA ALA A 104 2.91 -12.48 -34.03
C ALA A 104 1.83 -11.44 -34.40
N TYR A 105 1.56 -11.30 -35.69
CA TYR A 105 0.58 -10.35 -36.19
C TYR A 105 -0.56 -11.10 -36.92
N GLU A 106 -1.82 -10.77 -36.61
CA GLU A 106 -3.01 -11.17 -37.37
C GLU A 106 -3.62 -9.96 -38.11
N VAL A 107 -3.11 -9.57 -39.29
CA VAL A 107 -3.67 -8.48 -40.13
C VAL A 107 -4.11 -9.09 -41.45
N PRO A 108 -5.29 -8.71 -41.96
CA PRO A 108 -5.79 -9.20 -43.24
C PRO A 108 -4.84 -8.92 -44.41
N GLU A 109 -4.12 -7.79 -44.36
CA GLU A 109 -3.25 -7.29 -45.44
C GLU A 109 -1.90 -8.03 -45.59
N LEU A 110 -1.49 -8.83 -44.59
CA LEU A 110 -0.20 -9.55 -44.55
C LEU A 110 -0.32 -11.08 -44.53
N GLY A 111 -1.54 -11.61 -44.61
CA GLY A 111 -1.82 -13.01 -44.36
C GLY A 111 -1.92 -13.30 -42.87
N SER A 112 -2.94 -14.08 -42.48
CA SER A 112 -3.15 -14.47 -41.09
C SER A 112 -2.00 -15.34 -40.60
N GLY A 113 -1.40 -15.01 -39.44
CA GLY A 113 -0.48 -15.90 -38.74
C GLY A 113 1.01 -15.77 -39.10
N THR A 114 1.42 -14.69 -39.76
CA THR A 114 2.85 -14.47 -40.06
C THR A 114 3.61 -14.08 -38.79
N ILE A 115 4.43 -14.99 -38.29
CA ILE A 115 5.33 -14.76 -37.14
C ILE A 115 6.49 -13.89 -37.62
N LEU A 116 6.64 -12.69 -37.04
CA LEU A 116 7.67 -11.73 -37.48
C LEU A 116 8.98 -11.90 -36.71
N LYS A 117 8.91 -12.30 -35.44
CA LYS A 117 10.06 -12.50 -34.57
C LYS A 117 9.73 -13.58 -33.55
N GLU A 118 10.53 -14.64 -33.52
CA GLU A 118 10.43 -15.73 -32.57
C GLU A 118 11.85 -16.10 -32.13
N GLU A 119 12.18 -15.86 -30.85
CA GLU A 119 13.39 -16.43 -30.25
C GLU A 119 13.17 -17.86 -29.72
N THR A 120 11.94 -18.19 -29.34
CA THR A 120 11.49 -19.49 -28.78
C THR A 120 10.01 -19.69 -29.11
N ASP A 121 9.52 -20.94 -29.03
CA ASP A 121 8.10 -21.28 -29.21
C ASP A 121 7.18 -20.26 -28.53
N PHE A 122 6.22 -19.73 -29.27
CA PHE A 122 5.26 -18.75 -28.76
C PHE A 122 4.50 -19.31 -27.55
N PRO A 123 4.55 -18.66 -26.37
CA PRO A 123 3.96 -19.21 -25.15
C PRO A 123 2.43 -19.27 -25.24
N GLU A 124 1.81 -20.24 -24.55
CA GLU A 124 0.35 -20.39 -24.48
C GLU A 124 -0.34 -19.13 -23.92
N THR A 125 0.31 -18.46 -22.97
CA THR A 125 -0.11 -17.18 -22.41
C THR A 125 0.65 -16.03 -23.05
N PHE A 126 -0.06 -15.13 -23.74
CA PHE A 126 0.52 -14.00 -24.45
C PHE A 126 -0.30 -12.72 -24.28
N ARG A 127 0.35 -11.57 -24.44
CA ARG A 127 -0.32 -10.27 -24.47
C ARG A 127 -0.81 -9.99 -25.88
N SER A 128 -1.89 -9.22 -25.97
CA SER A 128 -2.39 -8.81 -27.27
C SER A 128 -3.11 -7.47 -27.22
N PHE A 129 -2.94 -6.66 -28.28
CA PHE A 129 -3.67 -5.41 -28.45
C PHE A 129 -4.22 -5.28 -29.86
N SER A 130 -5.34 -4.57 -29.99
CA SER A 130 -5.97 -4.30 -31.28
C SER A 130 -5.23 -3.18 -32.00
N TYR A 131 -4.98 -3.37 -33.30
CA TYR A 131 -4.34 -2.38 -34.15
C TYR A 131 -4.96 -2.39 -35.54
N LYS A 132 -5.50 -1.24 -35.97
CA LYS A 132 -6.26 -1.09 -37.23
C LYS A 132 -7.34 -2.18 -37.32
N ASN A 133 -7.25 -3.08 -38.31
CA ASN A 133 -8.21 -4.16 -38.56
C ASN A 133 -7.68 -5.54 -38.13
N GLY A 134 -6.72 -5.59 -37.21
CA GLY A 134 -6.10 -6.82 -36.77
C GLY A 134 -5.69 -6.83 -35.30
N LYS A 135 -5.05 -7.93 -34.90
CA LYS A 135 -4.58 -8.15 -33.54
C LYS A 135 -3.09 -8.42 -33.54
N ILE A 136 -2.36 -7.74 -32.66
CA ILE A 136 -0.95 -8.01 -32.41
C ILE A 136 -0.86 -8.86 -31.15
N LYS A 137 -0.12 -9.96 -31.22
CA LYS A 137 0.23 -10.82 -30.08
C LYS A 137 1.72 -10.67 -29.79
N TYR A 138 2.10 -10.55 -28.53
CA TYR A 138 3.50 -10.43 -28.14
C TYR A 138 3.75 -11.00 -26.73
N PHE A 139 5.00 -11.30 -26.43
CA PHE A 139 5.45 -11.69 -25.08
C PHE A 139 6.81 -11.08 -24.75
N PHE A 140 7.04 -10.90 -23.45
CA PHE A 140 8.31 -10.40 -22.93
C PHE A 140 9.34 -11.52 -22.78
N ARG A 141 10.61 -11.19 -22.98
CA ARG A 141 11.75 -12.06 -22.68
C ARG A 141 12.14 -11.93 -21.21
N SER A 142 12.61 -13.02 -20.59
CA SER A 142 13.18 -12.95 -19.24
C SER A 142 14.45 -12.08 -19.22
N ARG A 143 14.45 -11.05 -18.37
CA ARG A 143 15.60 -10.16 -18.16
C ARG A 143 16.63 -10.85 -17.27
N GLN A 144 17.91 -10.84 -17.67
CA GLN A 144 19.00 -11.48 -16.89
C GLN A 144 19.49 -10.65 -15.69
N LYS A 145 19.35 -9.32 -15.72
CA LYS A 145 19.75 -8.40 -14.64
C LYS A 145 18.80 -7.19 -14.56
N PRO A 146 17.59 -7.36 -14.01
CA PRO A 146 16.61 -6.28 -13.96
C PRO A 146 16.86 -5.39 -12.74
N TYR A 147 17.98 -4.68 -12.72
CA TYR A 147 18.16 -3.61 -11.76
C TYR A 147 17.47 -2.37 -12.33
N LEU A 148 16.30 -1.96 -11.78
CA LEU A 148 15.89 -0.58 -12.01
C LEU A 148 17.01 0.33 -11.45
N GLN A 149 17.21 1.46 -12.10
CA GLN A 149 17.81 2.61 -11.43
C GLN A 149 16.94 2.94 -10.21
N ASP A 150 17.56 3.40 -9.11
CA ASP A 150 16.88 3.84 -7.86
C ASP A 150 16.37 2.78 -6.88
N TRP A 151 16.65 1.49 -7.07
CA TRP A 151 16.33 0.46 -6.05
C TRP A 151 16.97 0.70 -4.68
N GLU A 152 18.17 1.28 -4.67
CA GLU A 152 18.93 1.55 -3.44
C GLU A 152 18.23 2.62 -2.57
N ASN A 153 17.54 3.57 -3.20
CA ASN A 153 16.83 4.64 -2.51
C ASN A 153 15.58 4.13 -1.75
N LEU A 154 15.02 2.99 -2.17
CA LEU A 154 13.78 2.46 -1.61
C LEU A 154 13.98 1.76 -0.24
N LYS A 155 15.23 1.55 0.20
CA LYS A 155 15.59 0.91 1.50
C LYS A 155 14.86 -0.42 1.76
N LEU A 156 14.54 -1.16 0.69
CA LEU A 156 13.85 -2.45 0.75
C LEU A 156 14.82 -3.51 1.29
N LEU A 157 14.42 -4.27 2.29
CA LEU A 157 15.24 -5.30 2.96
C LEU A 157 14.90 -6.71 2.46
N GLY A 158 13.66 -6.92 2.02
CA GLY A 158 13.17 -8.17 1.45
C GLY A 158 13.67 -8.41 0.02
N SER A 159 13.70 -9.68 -0.36
CA SER A 159 13.93 -10.10 -1.74
C SER A 159 12.60 -10.36 -2.43
N PHE A 160 12.51 -10.08 -3.72
CA PHE A 160 11.30 -10.41 -4.49
C PHE A 160 11.65 -10.69 -5.94
N TYR A 161 10.74 -11.40 -6.60
CA TYR A 161 10.82 -11.74 -8.00
C TYR A 161 9.45 -11.53 -8.65
N ALA A 162 9.40 -10.77 -9.74
CA ALA A 162 8.20 -10.47 -10.50
C ALA A 162 8.28 -11.10 -11.89
N PHE A 163 7.39 -12.06 -12.14
CA PHE A 163 7.28 -12.79 -13.41
C PHE A 163 5.97 -12.44 -14.11
N THR A 164 5.97 -12.42 -15.44
CA THR A 164 4.71 -12.42 -16.22
C THR A 164 4.03 -13.79 -16.14
N GLU A 165 2.75 -13.86 -16.54
CA GLU A 165 2.05 -15.13 -16.78
C GLU A 165 2.79 -16.06 -17.76
N ALA A 166 3.45 -15.47 -18.76
CA ALA A 166 4.28 -16.20 -19.73
C ALA A 166 5.60 -16.72 -19.14
N GLY A 167 5.87 -16.49 -17.85
CA GLY A 167 7.10 -16.92 -17.19
C GLY A 167 8.31 -16.02 -17.46
N ALA A 168 8.10 -14.84 -18.04
CA ALA A 168 9.18 -13.87 -18.26
C ALA A 168 9.50 -13.12 -16.98
N LEU A 169 10.77 -13.14 -16.55
CA LEU A 169 11.25 -12.34 -15.43
C LEU A 169 11.31 -10.86 -15.80
N LEU A 170 10.52 -10.03 -15.13
CA LEU A 170 10.48 -8.59 -15.34
C LEU A 170 11.42 -7.87 -14.38
N LEU A 171 11.24 -8.11 -13.08
CA LEU A 171 11.95 -7.42 -12.01
C LEU A 171 12.37 -8.38 -10.91
N CYS A 172 13.54 -8.18 -10.33
CA CYS A 172 13.95 -8.89 -9.14
C CYS A 172 14.84 -8.03 -8.26
N LYS A 173 14.80 -8.32 -6.95
CA LYS A 173 15.84 -7.92 -6.00
C LYS A 173 16.28 -9.15 -5.26
N GLU A 174 17.55 -9.50 -5.46
CA GLU A 174 18.19 -10.62 -4.80
C GLU A 174 18.99 -10.15 -3.59
N LYS A 175 19.22 -11.06 -2.65
CA LYS A 175 20.27 -10.92 -1.63
C LYS A 175 21.53 -11.57 -2.18
N GLU A 176 22.72 -11.10 -1.78
CA GLU A 176 24.02 -11.61 -2.27
C GLU A 176 24.20 -13.14 -2.12
N ASP A 177 23.46 -13.79 -1.21
CA ASP A 177 23.52 -15.24 -0.97
C ASP A 177 22.34 -16.05 -1.57
N ALA A 178 21.57 -15.49 -2.51
CA ALA A 178 20.46 -16.23 -3.13
C ALA A 178 20.99 -17.39 -4.00
N PRO A 179 20.49 -18.64 -3.86
CA PRO A 179 21.19 -19.80 -4.42
C PRO A 179 21.20 -19.90 -5.95
N LEU A 180 20.38 -19.17 -6.70
CA LEU A 180 20.11 -19.47 -8.10
C LEU A 180 19.78 -18.20 -8.87
N GLN A 181 20.40 -18.04 -10.05
CA GLN A 181 19.90 -17.17 -11.11
C GLN A 181 18.56 -17.77 -11.60
N PHE A 182 17.46 -17.54 -10.89
CA PHE A 182 16.15 -18.09 -11.27
C PHE A 182 15.70 -17.46 -12.59
N ARG A 183 16.05 -18.12 -13.72
CA ARG A 183 15.65 -17.71 -15.07
C ARG A 183 14.27 -18.25 -15.45
N ASP A 184 13.81 -19.30 -14.75
CA ASP A 184 12.53 -19.97 -14.97
C ASP A 184 11.59 -19.81 -13.76
N ILE A 185 10.34 -19.44 -14.04
CA ILE A 185 9.26 -19.36 -13.06
C ILE A 185 8.97 -20.71 -12.38
N ARG A 186 9.18 -21.84 -13.07
CA ARG A 186 8.91 -23.19 -12.54
C ARG A 186 9.83 -23.52 -11.37
N GLU A 187 11.12 -23.26 -11.54
CA GLU A 187 12.13 -23.44 -10.49
C GLU A 187 11.88 -22.54 -9.30
N LEU A 188 11.50 -21.27 -9.55
CA LEU A 188 11.15 -20.37 -8.47
C LEU A 188 9.89 -20.82 -7.72
N ARG A 189 8.88 -21.33 -8.43
CA ARG A 189 7.64 -21.81 -7.82
C ARG A 189 7.89 -23.02 -6.93
N SER A 190 8.69 -23.98 -7.37
CA SER A 190 9.06 -25.15 -6.54
C SER A 190 9.89 -24.73 -5.33
N TYR A 191 10.88 -23.84 -5.52
CA TYR A 191 11.66 -23.28 -4.42
C TYR A 191 10.81 -22.52 -3.40
N PHE A 192 9.88 -21.68 -3.88
CA PHE A 192 8.94 -20.95 -3.04
C PHE A 192 8.05 -21.90 -2.24
N GLN A 193 7.53 -22.97 -2.85
CA GLN A 193 6.73 -23.98 -2.15
C GLN A 193 7.53 -24.72 -1.08
N GLU A 194 8.76 -25.12 -1.37
CA GLU A 194 9.63 -25.78 -0.38
C GLU A 194 9.93 -24.85 0.80
N ARG A 195 10.27 -23.59 0.50
CA ARG A 195 10.59 -22.60 1.53
C ARG A 195 9.36 -22.17 2.31
N LYS A 196 8.17 -22.14 1.70
CA LYS A 196 6.89 -21.83 2.37
C LYS A 196 6.51 -22.90 3.40
N LYS A 197 6.87 -24.16 3.15
CA LYS A 197 6.72 -25.23 4.14
C LYS A 197 7.62 -25.04 5.36
N ARG A 198 8.79 -24.41 5.19
CA ARG A 198 9.75 -24.15 6.27
C ARG A 198 9.55 -22.80 6.97
N ASN A 199 9.03 -21.80 6.26
CA ASN A 199 8.79 -20.44 6.75
C ASN A 199 7.41 -19.96 6.30
N SER A 200 6.53 -19.67 7.26
CA SER A 200 5.14 -19.25 7.01
C SER A 200 4.98 -17.85 6.42
N SER A 201 6.04 -17.03 6.41
CA SER A 201 5.98 -15.62 5.99
C SER A 201 6.14 -15.37 4.49
N LEU A 202 6.19 -16.42 3.67
CA LEU A 202 6.31 -16.27 2.22
C LEU A 202 4.96 -16.05 1.55
N GLU A 203 4.87 -14.98 0.76
CA GLU A 203 3.64 -14.57 0.10
C GLU A 203 3.80 -14.56 -1.43
N LEU A 204 2.77 -15.06 -2.10
CA LEU A 204 2.65 -15.09 -3.55
C LEU A 204 1.44 -14.24 -3.93
N PHE A 205 1.68 -13.18 -4.70
CA PHE A 205 0.62 -12.38 -5.27
C PHE A 205 0.46 -12.70 -6.74
N HIS A 206 -0.79 -12.71 -7.18
CA HIS A 206 -1.14 -12.76 -8.58
C HIS A 206 -2.02 -11.56 -8.88
N GLU A 207 -1.51 -10.62 -9.67
CA GLU A 207 -2.23 -9.39 -9.99
C GLU A 207 -1.91 -8.93 -11.42
N ASN A 208 -2.95 -8.62 -12.19
CA ASN A 208 -2.85 -8.05 -13.54
C ASN A 208 -1.94 -8.82 -14.51
N GLY A 209 -1.86 -10.14 -14.38
CA GLY A 209 -1.01 -11.00 -15.20
C GLY A 209 0.46 -11.05 -14.79
N ILE A 210 0.75 -10.69 -13.54
CA ILE A 210 2.06 -10.79 -12.91
C ILE A 210 1.99 -11.77 -11.73
N TYR A 211 3.00 -12.62 -11.60
CA TYR A 211 3.30 -13.39 -10.39
C TYR A 211 4.41 -12.69 -9.61
N LEU A 212 4.09 -12.22 -8.40
CA LEU A 212 5.06 -11.60 -7.49
C LEU A 212 5.34 -12.54 -6.32
N PHE A 213 6.56 -13.06 -6.28
CA PHE A 213 7.08 -13.85 -5.17
C PHE A 213 7.82 -12.93 -4.22
N TYR A 214 7.33 -12.77 -3.00
CA TYR A 214 7.93 -11.89 -2.00
C TYR A 214 8.52 -12.70 -0.83
N PHE A 215 9.77 -12.41 -0.50
CA PHE A 215 10.56 -13.04 0.54
C PHE A 215 10.95 -11.99 1.59
N PRO A 216 10.16 -11.85 2.68
CA PRO A 216 10.50 -10.91 3.74
C PRO A 216 11.79 -11.34 4.44
N ASN A 217 12.68 -10.38 4.66
CA ASN A 217 13.97 -10.57 5.34
C ASN A 217 14.10 -9.61 6.54
N GLN A 218 12.96 -9.13 7.04
CA GLN A 218 12.91 -8.23 8.17
C GLN A 218 12.68 -9.00 9.47
N ASN A 219 13.42 -8.64 10.52
CA ASN A 219 13.14 -9.14 11.86
C ASN A 219 11.93 -8.38 12.44
N LEU A 220 10.82 -9.09 12.66
CA LEU A 220 9.59 -8.51 13.22
C LEU A 220 9.65 -8.32 14.74
N PHE A 221 10.62 -8.95 15.42
CA PHE A 221 10.71 -8.92 16.88
C PHE A 221 10.80 -7.50 17.47
N PRO A 222 11.66 -6.58 16.96
CA PRO A 222 11.71 -5.20 17.45
C PRO A 222 10.40 -4.45 17.23
N TYR A 223 9.71 -4.72 16.11
CA TYR A 223 8.42 -4.10 15.82
C TYR A 223 7.37 -4.49 16.86
N TYR A 224 7.25 -5.78 17.20
CA TYR A 224 6.28 -6.22 18.21
C TYR A 224 6.60 -5.66 19.60
N ILE A 225 7.89 -5.57 19.98
CA ILE A 225 8.29 -4.92 21.24
C ILE A 225 7.84 -3.45 21.26
N LEU A 226 8.08 -2.71 20.18
CA LEU A 226 7.66 -1.31 20.06
C LEU A 226 6.14 -1.15 20.04
N LEU A 227 5.42 -2.10 19.43
CA LEU A 227 3.95 -2.09 19.42
C LEU A 227 3.39 -2.30 20.82
N ILE A 228 3.93 -3.28 21.56
CA ILE A 228 3.56 -3.56 22.95
C ILE A 228 3.88 -2.36 23.85
N SER A 229 5.05 -1.75 23.72
CA SER A 229 5.45 -0.60 24.53
C SER A 229 4.55 0.63 24.30
N LYS A 230 4.15 0.90 23.04
CA LYS A 230 3.14 1.92 22.71
C LYS A 230 1.78 1.60 23.35
N GLY A 231 1.34 0.34 23.29
CA GLY A 231 0.10 -0.11 23.92
C GLY A 231 0.11 0.10 25.43
N LEU A 232 1.19 -0.27 26.10
CA LEU A 232 1.40 -0.02 27.53
C LEU A 232 1.34 1.46 27.86
N LEU A 233 2.03 2.32 27.10
CA LEU A 233 2.04 3.76 27.32
C LEU A 233 0.65 4.37 27.20
N PHE A 234 -0.15 3.90 26.23
CA PHE A 234 -1.54 4.31 26.08
C PHE A 234 -2.38 3.91 27.30
N VAL A 235 -2.26 2.67 27.77
CA VAL A 235 -2.95 2.19 28.98
C VAL A 235 -2.54 3.02 30.21
N PHE A 236 -1.25 3.28 30.40
CA PHE A 236 -0.75 4.14 31.48
C PHE A 236 -1.35 5.54 31.41
N THR A 237 -1.44 6.12 30.22
CA THR A 237 -2.03 7.44 30.01
C THR A 237 -3.50 7.46 30.41
N ILE A 238 -4.28 6.44 30.04
CA ILE A 238 -5.68 6.31 30.45
C ILE A 238 -5.80 6.21 31.98
N VAL A 239 -4.97 5.39 32.61
CA VAL A 239 -4.97 5.24 34.08
C VAL A 239 -4.65 6.58 34.75
N LEU A 240 -3.64 7.31 34.28
CA LEU A 240 -3.31 8.63 34.80
C LEU A 240 -4.48 9.60 34.63
N ILE A 241 -5.09 9.69 33.45
CA ILE A 241 -6.26 10.54 33.21
C ILE A 241 -7.37 10.21 34.19
N PHE A 242 -7.66 8.93 34.45
CA PHE A 242 -8.71 8.52 35.39
C PHE A 242 -8.38 8.93 36.84
N VAL A 243 -7.15 8.69 37.28
CA VAL A 243 -6.68 9.05 38.62
C VAL A 243 -6.73 10.57 38.84
N TYR A 244 -6.18 11.34 37.91
CA TYR A 244 -6.16 12.79 38.00
C TYR A 244 -7.55 13.39 37.85
N SER A 245 -8.39 12.85 36.96
CA SER A 245 -9.77 13.29 36.82
C SER A 245 -10.54 13.08 38.13
N LYS A 246 -10.41 11.92 38.79
CA LYS A 246 -11.06 11.67 40.07
C LYS A 246 -10.65 12.70 41.13
N ARG A 247 -9.35 12.99 41.23
CA ARG A 247 -8.82 14.00 42.17
C ARG A 247 -9.31 15.41 41.82
N PHE A 248 -9.30 15.76 40.53
CA PHE A 248 -9.78 17.04 40.02
C PHE A 248 -11.27 17.26 40.28
N TRP A 249 -12.11 16.25 40.03
CA TRP A 249 -13.55 16.30 40.33
C TRP A 249 -13.83 16.43 41.83
N THR A 250 -13.05 15.75 42.66
CA THR A 250 -13.17 15.86 44.12
C THR A 250 -12.81 17.29 44.57
N PHE A 251 -11.71 17.84 44.05
CA PHE A 251 -11.29 19.21 44.33
C PHE A 251 -12.33 20.25 43.88
N LEU A 252 -12.90 20.12 42.67
CA LEU A 252 -13.95 21.00 42.18
C LEU A 252 -15.21 20.94 43.05
N LYS A 253 -15.61 19.75 43.49
CA LYS A 253 -16.76 19.59 44.40
C LYS A 253 -16.53 20.28 45.74
N ASP A 254 -15.33 20.15 46.28
CA ASP A 254 -14.96 20.81 47.54
C ASP A 254 -14.87 22.34 47.39
N GLN A 255 -14.33 22.84 46.28
CA GLN A 255 -14.33 24.28 46.00
C GLN A 255 -15.74 24.84 45.84
N ASN A 256 -16.63 24.17 45.09
CA ASN A 256 -18.03 24.59 44.96
C ASN A 256 -18.77 24.58 46.30
N LYS A 257 -18.48 23.62 47.18
CA LYS A 257 -19.06 23.59 48.53
C LYS A 257 -18.57 24.76 49.39
N ARG A 258 -17.29 25.13 49.28
CA ARG A 258 -16.69 26.26 50.00
C ARG A 258 -17.21 27.60 49.47
N SER A 259 -17.28 27.77 48.15
CA SER A 259 -17.80 28.99 47.53
C SER A 259 -19.28 29.19 47.84
N PHE A 260 -20.10 28.13 47.79
CA PHE A 260 -21.51 28.21 48.17
C PHE A 260 -21.68 28.59 49.64
N LYS A 261 -20.90 27.99 50.55
CA LYS A 261 -20.90 28.38 51.97
C LYS A 261 -20.53 29.86 52.14
N ALA A 262 -19.48 30.34 51.48
CA ALA A 262 -19.06 31.74 51.54
C ALA A 262 -20.14 32.69 51.01
N GLN A 263 -20.80 32.35 49.90
CA GLN A 263 -21.93 33.12 49.36
C GLN A 263 -23.11 33.15 50.35
N THR A 264 -23.48 32.02 50.95
CA THR A 264 -24.59 31.98 51.92
C THR A 264 -24.30 32.78 53.19
N ILE A 265 -23.04 32.80 53.67
CA ILE A 265 -22.62 33.62 54.81
C ILE A 265 -22.69 35.10 54.44
N PHE A 266 -22.13 35.48 53.29
CA PHE A 266 -22.17 36.87 52.81
C PHE A 266 -23.62 37.39 52.67
N LEU A 267 -24.53 36.58 52.11
CA LEU A 267 -25.94 36.95 51.99
C LEU A 267 -26.63 37.07 53.35
N ARG A 268 -26.32 36.19 54.31
CA ARG A 268 -26.86 36.24 55.68
C ARG A 268 -26.35 37.47 56.43
N ASP A 269 -25.06 37.80 56.31
CA ASP A 269 -24.48 38.97 56.97
C ASP A 269 -25.04 40.27 56.37
N ARG A 270 -25.24 40.31 55.05
CA ARG A 270 -25.94 41.43 54.39
C ARG A 270 -27.39 41.58 54.85
N GLN A 271 -28.11 40.48 55.07
CA GLN A 271 -29.47 40.52 55.62
C GLN A 271 -29.52 41.01 57.07
N LYS A 272 -28.52 40.68 57.89
CA LYS A 272 -28.42 41.19 59.27
C LYS A 272 -28.10 42.68 59.34
N ILE A 273 -27.27 43.18 58.42
CA ILE A 273 -26.95 44.61 58.32
C ILE A 273 -28.16 45.43 57.83
N ASN A 274 -29.02 44.82 57.01
CA ASN A 274 -30.23 45.45 56.46
C ASN A 274 -31.51 45.12 57.23
N ALA A 275 -31.43 44.40 58.36
CA ALA A 275 -32.59 44.13 59.19
C ALA A 275 -32.96 45.41 59.96
N PRO A 276 -34.22 45.88 59.90
CA PRO A 276 -34.63 47.07 60.65
C PRO A 276 -34.47 46.81 62.15
N HIS A 277 -33.87 47.79 62.83
CA HIS A 277 -33.70 47.82 64.27
C HIS A 277 -35.08 48.15 64.87
N ASP A 278 -35.91 47.14 65.13
CA ASP A 278 -37.11 47.33 65.94
C ASP A 278 -36.65 47.60 67.38
N SER A 279 -36.48 48.87 67.71
CA SER A 279 -36.39 49.37 69.07
C SER A 279 -37.81 49.38 69.66
N ASP A 280 -38.14 48.34 70.42
CA ASP A 280 -39.21 48.35 71.40
C ASP A 280 -38.93 49.44 72.44
N GLU A 281 -39.52 50.62 72.29
CA GLU A 281 -39.82 51.52 73.41
C GLU A 281 -41.31 51.35 73.77
N ASN A 282 -41.57 50.57 74.82
CA ASN A 282 -42.85 50.56 75.53
C ASN A 282 -43.05 51.91 76.23
N PRO A 283 -44.25 52.54 76.16
CA PRO A 283 -44.57 53.66 77.02
C PRO A 283 -44.93 53.12 78.41
N ILE A 284 -44.13 53.48 79.43
CA ILE A 284 -44.55 53.33 80.82
C ILE A 284 -45.31 54.61 81.21
N SER A 285 -46.53 54.35 81.67
CA SER A 285 -47.52 55.21 82.34
C SER A 285 -46.98 56.30 83.26
#